data_AF-A0A958MMG6-F1
#
_entry.id   AF-A0A958MMG6-F1
#
_cell.length_a   1.000
_cell.length_b   1.000
_cell.length_c   1.000
_cell.angle_alpha   90.00
_cell.angle_beta   90.00
_cell.angle_gamma   90.00
#
_symmetry.space_group_name_H-M   'P 1'
#
loop_
_entity.id
_entity.type
_entity.pdbx_description
1 polymer ?
#
loop_
_entity_poly.entity_id
_entity_poly.type
_entity_poly.pdbx_seq_one_letter_code
_entity_poly.pdbx_strand_id
1 'polypeptide(L)'
;KGSKVWYFSANPNGEAEVITIYLRQVGSIKKLKWDIDFADVLIKGRASKGNLVTKYSVKKIELKEKGVSTLKPRKIWFDDAVQRLNVDGRGELIGEFRGEDRLLIITQSGLLKTILPELTTHFDDDMIVLEKWIPKKPISVIYYNGEKELYYVKRFLVENEGKEESFISDHPNSHLEIVSTDWKPLAEIEFTKERGKDRKDNETVNLEEFIAIKGISALGNQLTKDKINQINLLEPLPHEEPEDKPATDIEVVDEVVEPTETTNNDTSKKDDDDLDVDDKGQVTLF
;
A
#
# COMPACT_ATOMS: atom_id res chain seq x y z
N LYS A 1 39.43 5.79 -21.55
CA LYS A 1 39.00 6.91 -20.67
C LYS A 1 37.81 7.59 -21.32
N GLY A 2 36.59 7.57 -20.81
CA GLY A 2 36.01 6.87 -19.66
C GLY A 2 34.51 7.16 -19.72
N SER A 3 33.70 6.14 -20.01
CA SER A 3 32.24 6.26 -19.98
C SER A 3 31.80 6.53 -18.55
N LYS A 4 30.99 7.58 -18.34
CA LYS A 4 30.39 7.88 -17.05
C LYS A 4 28.96 7.33 -17.03
N VAL A 5 28.66 6.47 -16.06
CA VAL A 5 27.30 6.07 -15.75
C VAL A 5 26.66 7.18 -14.92
N TRP A 6 25.56 7.73 -15.41
CA TRP A 6 24.82 8.80 -14.72
C TRP A 6 23.69 8.26 -13.86
N TYR A 7 23.06 7.18 -14.31
CA TYR A 7 21.96 6.52 -13.64
C TYR A 7 22.01 5.02 -13.98
N PHE A 8 21.77 4.18 -12.99
CA PHE A 8 21.70 2.73 -13.14
C PHE A 8 20.73 2.19 -12.09
N SER A 9 19.75 1.44 -12.55
CA SER A 9 18.82 0.67 -11.74
C SER A 9 18.84 -0.78 -12.23
N ALA A 10 18.70 -1.71 -11.30
CA ALA A 10 18.64 -3.14 -11.59
C ALA A 10 17.25 -3.63 -11.19
N ASN A 11 16.35 -3.71 -12.16
CA ASN A 11 14.93 -3.97 -11.93
C ASN A 11 14.61 -5.43 -12.32
N PRO A 12 14.62 -6.38 -11.36
CA PRO A 12 14.41 -7.80 -11.65
C PRO A 12 13.03 -8.10 -12.22
N ASN A 13 12.03 -7.26 -11.90
CA ASN A 13 10.64 -7.40 -12.33
C ASN A 13 10.30 -6.65 -13.63
N GLY A 14 11.31 -6.13 -14.34
CA GLY A 14 11.09 -5.34 -15.56
C GLY A 14 10.36 -4.02 -15.30
N GLU A 15 10.56 -3.43 -14.11
CA GLU A 15 10.04 -2.10 -13.77
C GLU A 15 10.65 -1.05 -14.71
N ALA A 16 9.80 -0.19 -15.27
CA ALA A 16 10.22 0.88 -16.17
C ALA A 16 10.11 2.23 -15.46
N GLU A 17 11.25 2.79 -15.08
CA GLU A 17 11.32 4.07 -14.36
C GLU A 17 11.23 5.27 -15.32
N VAL A 18 10.71 6.39 -14.81
CA VAL A 18 10.76 7.67 -15.50
C VAL A 18 11.90 8.50 -14.93
N ILE A 19 12.83 8.91 -15.79
CA ILE A 19 13.97 9.76 -15.41
C ILE A 19 13.91 11.13 -16.07
N THR A 20 14.29 12.17 -15.32
CA THR A 20 14.46 13.52 -15.86
C THR A 20 15.92 13.75 -16.24
N ILE A 21 16.16 14.14 -17.49
CA ILE A 21 17.49 14.43 -18.02
C ILE A 21 17.71 15.93 -18.04
N TYR A 22 18.78 16.39 -17.40
CA TYR A 22 19.22 17.77 -17.44
C TYR A 22 20.46 17.91 -18.32
N LEU A 23 20.40 18.77 -19.33
CA LEU A 23 21.56 19.10 -20.16
C LEU A 23 22.34 20.30 -19.60
N ARG A 24 23.62 20.38 -19.97
CA ARG A 24 24.39 21.61 -19.80
C ARG A 24 23.95 22.61 -20.88
N GLN A 25 23.73 23.85 -20.47
CA GLN A 25 23.40 24.93 -21.39
C GLN A 25 24.66 25.33 -22.17
N VAL A 26 24.76 24.83 -23.41
CA VAL A 26 25.87 25.12 -24.32
C VAL A 26 25.31 25.34 -25.72
N GLY A 27 25.54 26.51 -26.32
CA GLY A 27 25.04 26.86 -27.64
C GLY A 27 23.51 27.02 -27.70
N SER A 28 22.92 26.80 -28.89
CA SER A 28 21.49 27.00 -29.17
C SER A 28 20.61 25.76 -28.88
N ILE A 29 20.75 25.15 -27.70
CA ILE A 29 19.91 24.01 -27.29
C ILE A 29 18.52 24.52 -26.90
N LYS A 30 17.47 24.02 -27.56
CA LYS A 30 16.07 24.43 -27.31
C LYS A 30 15.46 23.83 -26.03
N LYS A 31 15.77 22.57 -25.71
CA LYS A 31 15.21 21.85 -24.56
C LYS A 31 16.32 21.43 -23.60
N LEU A 32 16.36 22.05 -22.43
CA LEU A 32 17.40 21.82 -21.40
C LEU A 32 17.03 20.71 -20.39
N LYS A 33 15.73 20.40 -20.28
CA LYS A 33 15.21 19.33 -19.43
C LYS A 33 14.04 18.61 -20.10
N TRP A 34 13.99 17.30 -19.98
CA TRP A 34 12.84 16.47 -20.37
C TRP A 34 12.86 15.14 -19.63
N ASP A 35 11.71 14.49 -19.63
CA ASP A 35 11.52 13.18 -19.00
C ASP A 35 11.61 12.08 -20.05
N ILE A 36 12.17 10.95 -19.67
CA ILE A 36 12.18 9.71 -20.46
C ILE A 36 11.55 8.63 -19.62
N ASP A 37 10.49 8.04 -20.15
CA ASP A 37 9.94 6.79 -19.66
C ASP A 37 10.69 5.62 -20.29
N PHE A 38 11.25 4.72 -19.47
CA PHE A 38 11.89 3.52 -19.97
C PHE A 38 10.91 2.49 -20.55
N ALA A 39 9.60 2.61 -20.31
CA ALA A 39 8.57 1.72 -20.87
C ALA A 39 8.45 1.90 -22.39
N ASP A 40 8.59 3.15 -22.86
CA ASP A 40 8.56 3.49 -24.29
C ASP A 40 9.87 3.12 -25.02
N VAL A 41 10.93 2.85 -24.25
CA VAL A 41 12.25 2.57 -24.81
C VAL A 41 12.35 1.09 -25.18
N LEU A 42 12.38 0.84 -26.49
CA LEU A 42 12.61 -0.50 -27.05
C LEU A 42 13.82 -1.21 -26.42
N ILE A 43 13.55 -2.38 -25.82
CA ILE A 43 14.57 -3.26 -25.23
C ILE A 43 15.48 -3.78 -26.34
N LYS A 44 16.79 -3.55 -26.22
CA LYS A 44 17.81 -4.07 -27.14
C LYS A 44 18.63 -5.19 -26.51
N GLY A 45 19.12 -6.12 -27.33
CA GLY A 45 19.94 -7.24 -26.88
C GLY A 45 21.31 -6.82 -26.30
N ARG A 46 21.93 -7.72 -25.52
CA ARG A 46 23.20 -7.48 -24.79
C ARG A 46 24.37 -7.05 -25.67
N ALA A 47 24.42 -7.49 -26.93
CA ALA A 47 25.47 -7.13 -27.89
C ALA A 47 25.24 -5.78 -28.57
N SER A 48 24.11 -5.11 -28.30
CA SER A 48 23.76 -3.85 -28.95
C SER A 48 24.44 -2.64 -28.27
N LYS A 49 24.61 -1.56 -29.03
CA LYS A 49 25.14 -0.28 -28.54
C LYS A 49 24.15 0.49 -27.64
N GLY A 50 22.92 0.00 -27.45
CA GLY A 50 21.85 0.67 -26.70
C GLY A 50 21.05 1.70 -27.52
N ASN A 51 20.22 2.49 -26.83
CA ASN A 51 19.40 3.57 -27.41
C ASN A 51 20.10 4.93 -27.24
N LEU A 52 20.12 5.74 -28.30
CA LEU A 52 20.70 7.09 -28.25
C LEU A 52 19.64 8.07 -27.74
N VAL A 53 19.84 8.55 -26.53
CA VAL A 53 18.93 9.51 -25.90
C VAL A 53 19.22 10.95 -26.31
N THR A 54 20.49 11.37 -26.26
CA THR A 54 20.90 12.74 -26.62
C THR A 54 22.36 12.77 -27.06
N LYS A 55 22.69 13.71 -27.96
CA LYS A 55 24.07 14.00 -28.38
C LYS A 55 24.72 15.10 -27.54
N TYR A 56 23.94 15.80 -26.71
CA TYR A 56 24.40 16.94 -25.92
C TYR A 56 25.02 16.50 -24.58
N SER A 57 25.83 17.38 -24.00
CA SER A 57 26.46 17.11 -22.70
C SER A 57 25.44 17.11 -21.56
N VAL A 58 25.31 15.98 -20.87
CA VAL A 58 24.43 15.82 -19.70
C VAL A 58 25.04 16.49 -18.47
N LYS A 59 24.22 17.25 -17.73
CA LYS A 59 24.55 17.88 -16.45
C LYS A 59 24.30 16.92 -15.28
N LYS A 60 23.09 16.36 -15.21
CA LYS A 60 22.64 15.38 -14.21
C LYS A 60 21.42 14.61 -14.74
N ILE A 61 21.15 13.46 -14.13
CA ILE A 61 19.92 12.69 -14.32
C ILE A 61 19.30 12.52 -12.94
N GLU A 62 17.98 12.69 -12.83
CA GLU A 62 17.22 12.50 -11.60
C GLU A 62 16.12 11.48 -11.84
N LEU A 63 15.87 10.61 -10.85
CA LEU A 63 14.72 9.72 -10.85
C LEU A 63 13.47 10.56 -10.57
N LYS A 64 12.51 10.53 -11.48
CA LYS A 64 11.23 11.22 -11.32
C LYS A 64 10.21 10.29 -10.67
N GLU A 65 10.02 9.11 -11.24
CA GLU A 65 9.05 8.10 -10.77
C GLU A 65 9.70 6.72 -10.77
N LYS A 66 9.53 5.99 -9.65
CA LYS A 66 9.90 4.58 -9.57
C LYS A 66 9.01 3.80 -10.53
N GLY A 67 9.60 2.89 -11.27
CA GLY A 67 8.91 2.21 -12.36
C GLY A 67 7.85 1.26 -11.85
N VAL A 68 6.70 1.26 -12.52
CA VAL A 68 5.70 0.21 -12.36
C VAL A 68 6.09 -1.00 -13.21
N SER A 69 5.79 -2.21 -12.73
CA SER A 69 6.11 -3.43 -13.48
C SER A 69 5.41 -3.43 -14.84
N THR A 70 6.18 -3.59 -15.92
CA THR A 70 5.66 -3.66 -17.31
C THR A 70 5.14 -5.06 -17.67
N LEU A 71 5.28 -6.04 -16.76
CA LEU A 71 4.80 -7.40 -16.97
C LEU A 71 3.28 -7.46 -16.82
N LYS A 72 2.62 -8.22 -17.72
CA LYS A 72 1.18 -8.47 -17.62
C LYS A 72 0.85 -9.11 -16.26
N PRO A 73 -0.24 -8.68 -15.59
CA PRO A 73 -0.72 -9.33 -14.39
C PRO A 73 -0.94 -10.83 -14.62
N ARG A 74 -0.56 -11.64 -13.64
CA ARG A 74 -0.75 -13.09 -13.66
C ARG A 74 -1.86 -13.46 -12.69
N LYS A 75 -2.78 -14.29 -13.15
CA LYS A 75 -3.78 -14.91 -12.27
C LYS A 75 -3.11 -15.97 -11.41
N ILE A 76 -3.42 -15.96 -10.12
CA ILE A 76 -2.89 -16.91 -9.15
C ILE A 76 -4.06 -17.53 -8.40
N TRP A 77 -4.01 -18.85 -8.27
CA TRP A 77 -4.99 -19.66 -7.55
C TRP A 77 -4.34 -20.34 -6.36
N PHE A 78 -5.13 -20.60 -5.32
CA PHE A 78 -4.74 -21.35 -4.15
C PHE A 78 -5.39 -22.73 -4.17
N ASP A 79 -4.57 -23.78 -4.03
CA ASP A 79 -5.01 -25.16 -3.98
C ASP A 79 -4.98 -25.65 -2.52
N ASP A 80 -6.16 -25.74 -1.92
CA ASP A 80 -6.38 -26.14 -0.52
C ASP A 80 -5.90 -27.58 -0.23
N ALA A 81 -5.90 -28.47 -1.23
CA ALA A 81 -5.50 -29.86 -1.03
C ALA A 81 -3.99 -30.02 -0.80
N VAL A 82 -3.18 -29.08 -1.29
CA VAL A 82 -1.71 -29.11 -1.18
C VAL A 82 -1.14 -27.88 -0.46
N GLN A 83 -2.00 -26.96 -0.03
CA GLN A 83 -1.65 -25.71 0.65
C GLN A 83 -0.60 -24.89 -0.13
N ARG A 84 -0.81 -24.72 -1.44
CA ARG A 84 0.13 -24.02 -2.35
C ARG A 84 -0.58 -23.20 -3.42
N LEU A 85 0.15 -22.21 -3.93
CA LEU A 85 -0.27 -21.42 -5.09
C LEU A 85 0.00 -22.13 -6.40
N ASN A 86 -0.83 -21.87 -7.40
CA ASN A 86 -0.65 -22.34 -8.76
C ASN A 86 -1.16 -21.30 -9.78
N VAL A 87 -0.79 -21.50 -11.05
CA VAL A 87 -1.23 -20.67 -12.20
C VAL A 87 -2.10 -21.46 -13.18
N ASP A 88 -2.45 -22.70 -12.83
CA ASP A 88 -3.13 -23.65 -13.71
C ASP A 88 -4.66 -23.60 -13.58
N GLY A 89 -5.20 -22.71 -12.72
CA GLY A 89 -6.64 -22.60 -12.48
C GLY A 89 -7.20 -23.62 -11.49
N ARG A 90 -6.36 -24.21 -10.61
CA ARG A 90 -6.79 -25.18 -9.62
C ARG A 90 -7.08 -24.52 -8.29
N GLY A 91 -8.25 -24.84 -7.71
CA GLY A 91 -8.70 -24.27 -6.45
C GLY A 91 -9.29 -22.87 -6.60
N GLU A 92 -9.09 -22.02 -5.61
CA GLU A 92 -9.72 -20.70 -5.51
C GLU A 92 -8.87 -19.61 -6.17
N LEU A 93 -9.50 -18.72 -6.94
CA LEU A 93 -8.80 -17.58 -7.54
C LEU A 93 -8.54 -16.52 -6.47
N ILE A 94 -7.27 -16.30 -6.14
CA ILE A 94 -6.88 -15.27 -5.17
C ILE A 94 -6.86 -13.87 -5.81
N GLY A 95 -6.49 -13.80 -7.09
CA GLY A 95 -6.53 -12.56 -7.85
C GLY A 95 -5.49 -12.46 -8.96
N GLU A 96 -5.33 -11.25 -9.49
CA GLU A 96 -4.34 -10.89 -10.50
C GLU A 96 -3.19 -10.12 -9.86
N PHE A 97 -1.97 -10.63 -10.04
CA PHE A 97 -0.76 -10.13 -9.40
C PHE A 97 0.23 -9.57 -10.42
N ARG A 98 0.71 -8.36 -10.13
CA ARG A 98 1.90 -7.73 -10.71
C ARG A 98 3.12 -8.02 -9.85
N GLY A 99 4.31 -7.60 -10.30
CA GLY A 99 5.57 -7.88 -9.59
C GLY A 99 5.66 -7.32 -8.16
N GLU A 100 4.92 -6.25 -7.86
CA GLU A 100 4.89 -5.58 -6.55
C GLU A 100 3.69 -5.97 -5.68
N ASP A 101 2.70 -6.67 -6.26
CA ASP A 101 1.50 -7.07 -5.53
C ASP A 101 1.86 -8.16 -4.51
N ARG A 102 1.28 -8.06 -3.31
CA ARG A 102 1.50 -9.01 -2.21
C ARG A 102 0.22 -9.72 -1.83
N LEU A 103 0.38 -10.86 -1.17
CA LEU A 103 -0.66 -11.59 -0.47
C LEU A 103 -0.77 -11.07 0.95
N LEU A 104 -1.99 -10.92 1.44
CA LEU A 104 -2.31 -10.75 2.85
C LEU A 104 -2.60 -12.13 3.44
N ILE A 105 -1.88 -12.47 4.51
CA ILE A 105 -2.07 -13.71 5.25
C ILE A 105 -2.37 -13.36 6.71
N ILE A 106 -3.45 -13.93 7.23
CA ILE A 106 -3.83 -13.83 8.64
C ILE A 106 -4.07 -15.23 9.18
N THR A 107 -3.51 -15.53 10.35
CA THR A 107 -3.66 -16.82 11.03
C THR A 107 -4.61 -16.71 12.23
N GLN A 108 -5.14 -17.86 12.67
CA GLN A 108 -5.99 -17.96 13.85
C GLN A 108 -5.27 -17.52 15.14
N SER A 109 -3.93 -17.61 15.16
CA SER A 109 -3.07 -17.13 16.25
C SER A 109 -2.94 -15.59 16.31
N GLY A 110 -3.54 -14.87 15.36
CA GLY A 110 -3.48 -13.40 15.30
C GLY A 110 -2.16 -12.86 14.76
N LEU A 111 -1.45 -13.67 13.97
CA LEU A 111 -0.31 -13.21 13.18
C LEU A 111 -0.79 -12.70 11.83
N LEU A 112 -0.18 -11.61 11.39
CA LEU A 112 -0.39 -11.00 10.09
C LEU A 112 0.94 -10.88 9.37
N LYS A 113 0.97 -11.25 8.09
CA LYS A 113 2.13 -11.05 7.22
C LYS A 113 1.68 -10.72 5.80
N THR A 114 2.52 -9.94 5.11
CA THR A 114 2.35 -9.67 3.68
C THR A 114 3.53 -10.22 2.90
N ILE A 115 3.30 -11.11 1.94
CA ILE A 115 4.39 -11.78 1.19
C ILE A 115 4.19 -11.64 -0.31
N LEU A 116 5.28 -11.75 -1.07
CA LEU A 116 5.17 -11.89 -2.52
C LEU A 116 4.58 -13.27 -2.87
N PRO A 117 3.75 -13.37 -3.92
CA PRO A 117 3.14 -14.63 -4.32
C PRO A 117 4.17 -15.54 -4.98
N GLU A 118 4.72 -16.48 -4.22
CA GLU A 118 5.66 -17.49 -4.71
C GLU A 118 5.00 -18.87 -4.77
N LEU A 119 5.10 -19.55 -5.93
CA LEU A 119 4.48 -20.87 -6.16
C LEU A 119 5.07 -22.00 -5.30
N THR A 120 6.27 -21.78 -4.76
CA THR A 120 6.95 -22.72 -3.88
C THR A 120 6.57 -22.55 -2.41
N THR A 121 5.88 -21.46 -2.06
CA THR A 121 5.47 -21.18 -0.68
C THR A 121 4.43 -22.19 -0.23
N HIS A 122 4.68 -22.78 0.93
CA HIS A 122 3.71 -23.59 1.66
C HIS A 122 2.97 -22.70 2.65
N PHE A 123 1.65 -22.83 2.71
CA PHE A 123 0.79 -22.07 3.62
C PHE A 123 0.46 -22.91 4.85
N ASP A 124 0.25 -22.25 5.98
CA ASP A 124 -0.06 -22.92 7.23
C ASP A 124 -1.56 -23.26 7.29
N ASP A 125 -1.91 -24.42 7.85
CA ASP A 125 -3.30 -24.90 7.93
C ASP A 125 -4.18 -24.02 8.85
N ASP A 126 -3.58 -23.20 9.71
CA ASP A 126 -4.28 -22.30 10.64
C ASP A 126 -4.53 -20.89 10.04
N MET A 127 -4.25 -20.72 8.75
CA MET A 127 -4.56 -19.51 8.00
C MET A 127 -6.07 -19.36 7.80
N ILE A 128 -6.58 -18.18 8.13
CA ILE A 128 -8.00 -17.84 8.02
C ILE A 128 -8.29 -16.83 6.91
N VAL A 129 -7.28 -16.07 6.48
CA VAL A 129 -7.39 -15.13 5.36
C VAL A 129 -6.20 -15.33 4.44
N LEU A 130 -6.49 -15.55 3.16
CA LEU A 130 -5.55 -15.50 2.05
C LEU A 130 -6.16 -14.72 0.90
N GLU A 131 -5.75 -13.47 0.72
CA GLU A 131 -6.25 -12.63 -0.37
C GLU A 131 -5.13 -11.73 -0.93
N LYS A 132 -5.40 -11.07 -2.06
CA LYS A 132 -4.52 -10.02 -2.54
C LYS A 132 -4.56 -8.83 -1.57
N TRP A 133 -3.40 -8.40 -1.10
CA TRP A 133 -3.28 -7.27 -0.18
C TRP A 133 -3.54 -5.95 -0.90
N ILE A 134 -4.44 -5.15 -0.34
CA ILE A 134 -4.74 -3.78 -0.79
C ILE A 134 -4.29 -2.82 0.32
N PRO A 135 -3.21 -2.01 0.12
CA PRO A 135 -2.60 -1.22 1.19
C PRO A 135 -3.53 -0.22 1.90
N LYS A 136 -4.56 0.26 1.21
CA LYS A 136 -5.53 1.24 1.74
C LYS A 136 -6.77 0.60 2.36
N LYS A 137 -6.92 -0.72 2.26
CA LYS A 137 -8.09 -1.45 2.76
C LYS A 137 -7.87 -1.80 4.24
N PRO A 138 -8.70 -1.28 5.17
CA PRO A 138 -8.55 -1.56 6.59
C PRO A 138 -8.97 -2.99 6.94
N ILE A 139 -8.25 -3.59 7.86
CA ILE A 139 -8.57 -4.90 8.42
C ILE A 139 -9.29 -4.66 9.74
N SER A 140 -10.48 -5.24 9.88
CA SER A 140 -11.31 -5.16 11.08
C SER A 140 -11.33 -6.51 11.78
N VAL A 141 -10.99 -6.52 13.06
CA VAL A 141 -10.92 -7.76 13.85
C VAL A 141 -11.67 -7.61 15.16
N ILE A 142 -12.29 -8.71 15.58
CA ILE A 142 -12.84 -8.89 16.92
C ILE A 142 -12.07 -10.03 17.56
N TYR A 143 -11.54 -9.78 18.75
CA TYR A 143 -10.75 -10.77 19.47
C TYR A 143 -11.07 -10.71 20.96
N TYR A 144 -10.91 -11.85 21.63
CA TYR A 144 -10.98 -11.92 23.08
C TYR A 144 -9.61 -11.60 23.66
N ASN A 145 -9.53 -10.60 24.54
CA ASN A 145 -8.31 -10.28 25.25
C ASN A 145 -8.26 -11.05 26.57
N GLY A 146 -7.33 -12.01 26.67
CA GLY A 146 -7.23 -12.87 27.85
C GLY A 146 -6.75 -12.18 29.13
N GLU A 147 -6.08 -11.03 29.04
CA GLU A 147 -5.63 -10.26 30.20
C GLU A 147 -6.77 -9.40 30.79
N LYS A 148 -7.64 -8.86 29.93
CA LYS A 148 -8.79 -8.04 30.33
C LYS A 148 -10.08 -8.84 30.48
N GLU A 149 -10.09 -10.09 30.05
CA GLU A 149 -11.24 -11.00 30.01
C GLU A 149 -12.45 -10.42 29.25
N LEU A 150 -12.20 -9.63 28.20
CA LEU A 150 -13.21 -8.88 27.46
C LEU A 150 -12.94 -8.92 25.95
N TYR A 151 -14.00 -8.78 25.17
CA TYR A 151 -13.90 -8.65 23.71
C TYR A 151 -13.53 -7.23 23.29
N TYR A 152 -12.61 -7.13 22.35
CA TYR A 152 -12.15 -5.88 21.76
C TYR A 152 -12.32 -5.91 20.25
N VAL A 153 -12.67 -4.75 19.69
CA VAL A 153 -12.66 -4.48 18.25
C VAL A 153 -11.45 -3.65 17.92
N LYS A 154 -10.75 -4.04 16.86
CA LYS A 154 -9.59 -3.32 16.36
C LYS A 154 -9.71 -3.17 14.85
N ARG A 155 -9.39 -1.98 14.35
CA ARG A 155 -9.38 -1.67 12.92
C ARG A 155 -8.06 -0.99 12.59
N PHE A 156 -7.31 -1.53 11.64
CA PHE A 156 -5.96 -1.07 11.35
C PHE A 156 -5.58 -1.31 9.89
N LEU A 157 -4.51 -0.64 9.45
CA LEU A 157 -3.86 -0.89 8.16
C LEU A 157 -2.55 -1.63 8.41
N VAL A 158 -2.09 -2.37 7.40
CA VAL A 158 -0.77 -2.99 7.45
C VAL A 158 0.28 -1.89 7.27
N GLU A 159 1.09 -1.65 8.29
CA GLU A 159 2.11 -0.60 8.28
C GLU A 159 3.44 -1.10 7.69
N ASN A 160 3.82 -2.35 7.98
CA ASN A 160 5.09 -2.92 7.58
C ASN A 160 4.92 -4.07 6.59
N GLU A 161 5.38 -3.87 5.35
CA GLU A 161 5.35 -4.91 4.33
C GLU A 161 6.42 -5.98 4.56
N GLY A 162 6.10 -7.26 4.34
CA GLY A 162 7.08 -8.35 4.45
C GLY A 162 7.44 -8.75 5.88
N LYS A 163 6.99 -8.00 6.88
CA LYS A 163 7.20 -8.29 8.28
C LYS A 163 6.00 -9.05 8.85
N GLU A 164 6.28 -10.05 9.67
CA GLU A 164 5.26 -10.72 10.46
C GLU A 164 5.00 -9.93 11.76
N GLU A 165 3.73 -9.64 12.02
CA GLU A 165 3.30 -8.82 13.16
C GLU A 165 2.10 -9.47 13.85
N SER A 166 2.15 -9.57 15.18
CA SER A 166 1.01 -9.96 15.99
C SER A 166 0.14 -8.74 16.29
N PHE A 167 -1.18 -8.88 16.16
CA PHE A 167 -2.14 -7.81 16.46
C PHE A 167 -3.06 -8.13 17.64
N ILE A 168 -2.91 -9.28 18.29
CA ILE A 168 -3.59 -9.65 19.54
C ILE A 168 -2.57 -9.83 20.68
N SER A 169 -3.04 -9.94 21.92
CA SER A 169 -2.16 -10.17 23.06
C SER A 169 -1.64 -11.62 23.11
N ASP A 170 -0.37 -11.80 23.45
CA ASP A 170 0.28 -13.12 23.60
C ASP A 170 -0.21 -13.93 24.82
N HIS A 171 -1.26 -13.46 25.50
CA HIS A 171 -1.80 -14.15 26.67
C HIS A 171 -2.50 -15.46 26.24
N PRO A 172 -2.30 -16.60 26.93
CA PRO A 172 -2.78 -17.93 26.48
C PRO A 172 -4.28 -18.05 26.23
N ASN A 173 -5.09 -17.24 26.93
CA ASN A 173 -6.54 -17.22 26.75
C ASN A 173 -7.01 -16.27 25.64
N SER A 174 -6.11 -15.48 25.05
CA SER A 174 -6.46 -14.58 23.95
C SER A 174 -6.63 -15.38 22.68
N HIS A 175 -7.68 -15.08 21.94
CA HIS A 175 -7.97 -15.74 20.68
C HIS A 175 -8.74 -14.80 19.77
N LEU A 176 -8.61 -15.06 18.48
CA LEU A 176 -9.27 -14.32 17.43
C LEU A 176 -10.67 -14.91 17.20
N GLU A 177 -11.68 -14.05 17.15
CA GLU A 177 -13.06 -14.47 16.89
C GLU A 177 -13.45 -14.21 15.44
N ILE A 178 -13.28 -12.96 14.98
CA ILE A 178 -13.69 -12.53 13.65
C ILE A 178 -12.56 -11.71 13.03
N VAL A 179 -12.34 -11.95 11.74
CA VAL A 179 -11.56 -11.10 10.86
C VAL A 179 -12.43 -10.76 9.65
N SER A 180 -12.44 -9.49 9.27
CA SER A 180 -12.99 -9.05 8.00
C SER A 180 -12.01 -8.07 7.36
N THR A 181 -11.79 -8.28 6.07
CA THR A 181 -11.03 -7.39 5.20
C THR A 181 -11.95 -6.43 4.45
N ASP A 182 -13.26 -6.41 4.73
CA ASP A 182 -14.21 -5.54 4.06
C ASP A 182 -14.08 -4.08 4.48
N TRP A 183 -14.46 -3.17 3.58
CA TRP A 183 -14.43 -1.73 3.86
C TRP A 183 -15.39 -1.34 4.99
N LYS A 184 -16.58 -1.94 5.01
CA LYS A 184 -17.67 -1.67 5.95
C LYS A 184 -18.26 -2.95 6.56
N PRO A 185 -17.52 -3.62 7.46
CA PRO A 185 -17.99 -4.87 8.04
C PRO A 185 -19.08 -4.66 9.08
N LEU A 186 -20.06 -5.56 9.07
CA LEU A 186 -21.13 -5.66 10.06
C LEU A 186 -20.96 -6.94 10.86
N ALA A 187 -21.06 -6.85 12.18
CA ALA A 187 -21.08 -8.01 13.06
C ALA A 187 -22.36 -8.02 13.89
N GLU A 188 -22.92 -9.20 14.12
CA GLU A 188 -24.02 -9.43 15.06
C GLU A 188 -23.46 -10.06 16.34
N ILE A 189 -23.85 -9.49 17.48
CA ILE A 189 -23.52 -9.99 18.82
C ILE A 189 -24.77 -10.64 19.40
N GLU A 190 -24.68 -11.94 19.67
CA GLU A 190 -25.67 -12.66 20.45
C GLU A 190 -25.25 -12.71 21.91
N PHE A 191 -26.11 -12.24 22.82
CA PHE A 191 -25.82 -12.25 24.25
C PHE A 191 -26.22 -13.57 24.92
N THR A 192 -25.46 -13.96 25.94
CA THR A 192 -25.81 -15.11 26.78
C THR A 192 -27.06 -14.79 27.60
N LYS A 193 -27.98 -15.76 27.70
CA LYS A 193 -29.13 -15.65 28.59
C LYS A 193 -28.70 -15.77 30.06
N GLU A 194 -28.85 -14.71 30.83
CA GLU A 194 -28.62 -14.76 32.27
C GLU A 194 -29.67 -15.64 32.96
N ARG A 195 -29.25 -16.41 33.97
CA ARG A 195 -30.15 -17.31 34.71
C ARG A 195 -31.23 -16.49 35.41
N GLY A 196 -32.48 -16.67 34.98
CA GLY A 196 -33.66 -16.01 35.54
C GLY A 196 -34.03 -14.67 34.89
N LYS A 197 -33.36 -14.27 33.80
CA LYS A 197 -33.76 -13.14 32.95
C LYS A 197 -34.01 -13.59 31.51
N ASP A 198 -34.70 -12.75 30.76
CA ASP A 198 -34.82 -12.93 29.31
C ASP A 198 -33.48 -12.64 28.63
N ARG A 199 -33.26 -13.29 27.47
CA ARG A 199 -32.06 -13.05 26.67
C ARG A 199 -32.12 -11.61 26.17
N LYS A 200 -31.00 -10.88 26.29
CA LYS A 200 -30.88 -9.55 25.69
C LYS A 200 -31.00 -9.69 24.17
N ASP A 201 -31.65 -8.71 23.53
CA ASP A 201 -31.76 -8.69 22.07
C ASP A 201 -30.37 -8.64 21.42
N ASN A 202 -30.26 -9.27 20.26
CA ASN A 202 -29.02 -9.25 19.48
C ASN A 202 -28.68 -7.82 19.08
N GLU A 203 -27.39 -7.49 19.07
CA GLU A 203 -26.90 -6.16 18.72
C GLU A 203 -26.08 -6.24 17.44
N THR A 204 -26.43 -5.42 16.45
CA THR A 204 -25.65 -5.28 15.21
C THR A 204 -24.69 -4.12 15.34
N VAL A 205 -23.42 -4.35 15.07
CA VAL A 205 -22.33 -3.37 15.17
C VAL A 205 -21.67 -3.18 13.81
N ASN A 206 -21.68 -1.94 13.31
CA ASN A 206 -20.87 -1.52 12.18
C ASN A 206 -19.44 -1.22 12.66
N LEU A 207 -18.46 -2.02 12.25
CA LEU A 207 -17.09 -1.89 12.73
C LEU A 207 -16.40 -0.63 12.22
N GLU A 208 -16.81 -0.10 11.06
CA GLU A 208 -16.29 1.17 10.52
C GLU A 208 -16.65 2.34 11.45
N GLU A 209 -17.90 2.41 11.89
CA GLU A 209 -18.41 3.47 12.76
C GLU A 209 -17.96 3.27 14.21
N PHE A 210 -17.79 2.01 14.63
CA PHE A 210 -17.41 1.66 16.00
C PHE A 210 -15.99 2.11 16.37
N ILE A 211 -15.06 2.05 15.41
CA ILE A 211 -13.66 2.39 15.67
C ILE A 211 -12.97 2.96 14.41
N ALA A 212 -12.31 4.10 14.58
CA ALA A 212 -11.43 4.66 13.57
C ALA A 212 -10.19 3.76 13.35
N ILE A 213 -9.55 3.89 12.18
CA ILE A 213 -8.30 3.17 11.90
C ILE A 213 -7.24 3.58 12.92
N LYS A 214 -6.74 2.59 13.68
CA LYS A 214 -5.62 2.73 14.62
C LYS A 214 -4.41 1.97 14.10
N GLY A 215 -3.27 2.11 14.79
CA GLY A 215 -2.08 1.31 14.50
C GLY A 215 -2.25 -0.17 14.87
N ILE A 216 -1.49 -1.04 14.21
CA ILE A 216 -1.53 -2.50 14.42
C ILE A 216 -1.17 -2.93 15.84
N SER A 217 -0.50 -2.09 16.64
CA SER A 217 -0.16 -2.37 18.04
C SER A 217 -1.22 -1.88 19.05
N ALA A 218 -2.22 -1.12 18.61
CA ALA A 218 -3.23 -0.56 19.51
C ALA A 218 -4.15 -1.65 20.09
N LEU A 219 -4.60 -1.50 21.34
CA LEU A 219 -5.51 -2.48 21.96
C LEU A 219 -6.87 -2.60 21.24
N GLY A 220 -7.36 -1.49 20.68
CA GLY A 220 -8.70 -1.39 20.10
C GLY A 220 -9.69 -0.65 21.01
N ASN A 221 -10.98 -0.84 20.77
CA ASN A 221 -12.08 -0.37 21.61
C ASN A 221 -12.78 -1.59 22.21
N GLN A 222 -13.21 -1.50 23.47
CA GLN A 222 -13.96 -2.57 24.12
C GLN A 222 -15.31 -2.75 23.42
N LEU A 223 -15.63 -3.96 22.98
CA LEU A 223 -16.88 -4.28 22.27
C LEU A 223 -18.09 -4.15 23.19
N THR A 224 -18.10 -4.89 24.29
CA THR A 224 -19.17 -4.85 25.30
C THR A 224 -18.67 -5.32 26.66
N LYS A 225 -19.42 -5.03 27.72
CA LYS A 225 -19.22 -5.57 29.08
C LYS A 225 -20.07 -6.81 29.34
N ASP A 226 -21.11 -7.01 28.54
CA ASP A 226 -22.06 -8.09 28.72
C ASP A 226 -21.47 -9.42 28.22
N LYS A 227 -21.95 -10.53 28.77
CA LYS A 227 -21.49 -11.87 28.34
C LYS A 227 -22.02 -12.19 26.95
N ILE A 228 -21.11 -12.39 26.01
CA ILE A 228 -21.39 -12.80 24.63
C ILE A 228 -21.54 -14.32 24.57
N ASN A 229 -22.55 -14.79 23.83
CA ASN A 229 -22.73 -16.19 23.46
C ASN A 229 -22.01 -16.49 22.14
N GLN A 230 -22.24 -15.69 21.12
CA GLN A 230 -21.69 -15.86 19.78
C GLN A 230 -21.55 -14.52 19.06
N ILE A 231 -20.57 -14.41 18.17
CA ILE A 231 -20.37 -13.27 17.28
C ILE A 231 -20.45 -13.79 15.84
N ASN A 232 -21.32 -13.22 15.04
CA ASN A 232 -21.49 -13.60 13.64
C ASN A 232 -21.05 -12.44 12.74
N LEU A 233 -20.21 -12.72 11.74
CA LEU A 233 -19.93 -11.76 10.67
C LEU A 233 -21.14 -11.77 9.71
N LEU A 234 -21.74 -10.60 9.51
CA LEU A 234 -22.84 -10.40 8.56
C LEU A 234 -22.29 -9.91 7.22
N GLU A 235 -23.16 -9.87 6.21
CA GLU A 235 -22.82 -9.24 4.93
C GLU A 235 -22.40 -7.77 5.15
N PRO A 236 -21.27 -7.34 4.58
CA PRO A 236 -20.79 -5.97 4.74
C PRO A 236 -21.73 -4.98 4.05
N LEU A 237 -21.73 -3.72 4.52
CA LEU A 237 -22.46 -2.66 3.85
C LEU A 237 -21.83 -2.38 2.47
N PRO A 238 -22.64 -2.01 1.46
CA PRO A 238 -22.13 -1.60 0.16
C PRO A 238 -21.09 -0.48 0.30
N HIS A 239 -19.96 -0.65 -0.35
CA HIS A 239 -18.92 0.36 -0.49
C HIS A 239 -18.56 0.51 -1.97
N GLU A 240 -18.58 1.74 -2.46
CA GLU A 240 -18.05 2.06 -3.78
C GLU A 240 -16.53 2.17 -3.64
N GLU A 241 -15.81 1.17 -4.16
CA GLU A 241 -14.35 1.25 -4.22
C GLU A 241 -13.97 2.45 -5.10
N PRO A 242 -13.08 3.34 -4.63
CA PRO A 242 -12.52 4.33 -5.53
C PRO A 242 -11.79 3.58 -6.63
N GLU A 243 -12.22 3.75 -7.88
CA GLU A 243 -11.57 3.13 -9.03
C GLU A 243 -10.07 3.49 -8.99
N ASP A 244 -9.22 2.49 -8.75
CA ASP A 244 -7.80 2.59 -9.04
C ASP A 244 -7.72 2.72 -10.57
N LYS A 245 -7.67 3.96 -11.05
CA LYS A 245 -7.43 4.23 -12.46
C LYS A 245 -6.17 3.45 -12.85
N PRO A 246 -6.26 2.43 -13.71
CA PRO A 246 -5.06 1.77 -14.19
C PRO A 246 -4.24 2.85 -14.90
N ALA A 247 -2.96 2.97 -14.54
CA ALA A 247 -2.02 3.93 -15.12
C ALA A 247 -1.76 3.73 -16.64
N THR A 248 -2.56 2.91 -17.32
CA THR A 248 -2.49 2.64 -18.75
C THR A 248 -3.27 3.62 -19.62
N ASP A 249 -4.13 4.48 -19.06
CA ASP A 249 -4.93 5.44 -19.84
C ASP A 249 -4.70 6.90 -19.41
N ILE A 250 -3.44 7.30 -19.19
CA ILE A 250 -3.08 8.71 -19.34
C ILE A 250 -2.72 8.91 -20.80
N GLU A 251 -3.72 9.08 -21.66
CA GLU A 251 -3.50 9.71 -22.96
C GLU A 251 -2.91 11.10 -22.69
N VAL A 252 -1.64 11.26 -23.04
CA VAL A 252 -0.95 12.54 -23.07
C VAL A 252 -1.71 13.41 -24.08
N VAL A 253 -2.60 14.28 -23.59
CA VAL A 253 -3.12 15.36 -24.41
C VAL A 253 -1.95 16.32 -24.64
N ASP A 254 -1.34 16.20 -25.82
CA ASP A 254 -0.30 17.11 -26.31
C ASP A 254 -0.79 18.57 -26.23
N GLU A 255 0.15 19.44 -25.86
CA GLU A 255 0.06 20.88 -25.62
C GLU A 255 -0.85 21.67 -26.58
N VAL A 256 -1.62 22.61 -26.00
CA VAL A 256 -1.67 23.98 -26.55
C VAL A 256 -1.37 24.95 -25.42
N VAL A 257 -0.13 25.45 -25.41
CA VAL A 257 0.28 26.62 -24.66
C VAL A 257 -0.12 27.85 -25.49
N GLU A 258 -1.06 28.64 -25.00
CA GLU A 258 -1.18 30.05 -25.40
C GLU A 258 -0.67 30.97 -24.27
N PRO A 259 -0.05 32.11 -24.63
CA PRO A 259 0.83 32.85 -23.75
C PRO A 259 0.06 33.75 -22.77
N THR A 260 0.52 33.77 -21.54
CA THR A 260 0.13 34.77 -20.52
C THR A 260 0.51 36.18 -20.97
N GLU A 261 -0.50 37.04 -21.14
CA GLU A 261 -0.31 38.49 -21.17
C GLU A 261 0.04 39.02 -19.77
N THR A 262 1.01 39.92 -19.77
CA THR A 262 1.50 40.70 -18.64
C THR A 262 0.43 41.59 -18.02
N THR A 263 0.43 41.69 -16.69
CA THR A 263 0.01 42.93 -16.04
C THR A 263 0.85 43.18 -14.81
N ASN A 264 1.65 44.24 -14.89
CA ASN A 264 2.27 44.92 -13.76
C ASN A 264 1.19 45.33 -12.75
N ASN A 265 1.47 45.16 -11.45
CA ASN A 265 1.00 46.12 -10.46
C ASN A 265 1.99 46.21 -9.30
N ASP A 266 2.60 47.37 -9.24
CA ASP A 266 3.40 47.92 -8.17
C ASP A 266 2.46 48.45 -7.07
N THR A 267 2.70 48.13 -5.79
CA THR A 267 2.44 49.01 -4.63
C THR A 267 2.84 48.39 -3.29
N SER A 268 3.98 48.88 -2.77
CA SER A 268 4.20 49.42 -1.41
C SER A 268 3.59 48.77 -0.14
N LYS A 269 4.47 48.35 0.79
CA LYS A 269 4.66 48.81 2.21
C LYS A 269 5.40 47.71 2.99
N LYS A 270 6.65 47.96 3.42
CA LYS A 270 7.06 48.36 4.80
C LYS A 270 6.55 47.41 5.89
N ASP A 271 7.46 46.67 6.52
CA ASP A 271 7.97 47.03 7.85
C ASP A 271 9.30 46.31 8.15
N ASP A 272 10.16 47.05 8.85
CA ASP A 272 11.48 46.70 9.35
C ASP A 272 11.39 45.62 10.45
N ASP A 273 12.39 44.74 10.54
CA ASP A 273 13.05 44.51 11.82
C ASP A 273 14.49 44.01 11.58
N ASP A 274 15.41 44.81 12.11
CA ASP A 274 16.85 44.62 12.24
C ASP A 274 17.19 43.35 13.02
N LEU A 275 18.33 42.71 12.73
CA LEU A 275 19.25 42.11 13.72
C LEU A 275 20.50 41.54 13.00
N ASP A 276 21.58 42.33 13.02
CA ASP A 276 22.97 41.90 12.77
C ASP A 276 23.44 40.93 13.88
N VAL A 277 23.97 39.75 13.52
CA VAL A 277 25.06 39.08 14.27
C VAL A 277 25.93 38.25 13.32
N ASP A 278 27.24 38.51 13.40
CA ASP A 278 28.34 37.89 12.65
C ASP A 278 28.62 36.40 12.97
N ASP A 279 29.13 35.74 11.91
CA ASP A 279 30.25 34.78 11.82
C ASP A 279 30.35 33.53 12.72
N LYS A 280 30.59 32.39 12.02
CA LYS A 280 31.06 31.06 12.47
C LYS A 280 30.05 30.10 13.10
N GLY A 281 29.71 29.04 12.35
CA GLY A 281 29.34 27.76 12.95
C GLY A 281 28.53 26.80 12.10
N GLN A 282 29.16 26.17 11.11
CA GLN A 282 28.98 24.75 10.75
C GLN A 282 27.54 24.23 10.47
N VAL A 283 27.24 24.00 9.19
CA VAL A 283 26.02 23.30 8.75
C VAL A 283 26.25 21.78 8.79
N THR A 284 25.48 21.04 9.58
CA THR A 284 25.32 19.58 9.48
C THR A 284 24.02 19.26 8.74
N LEU A 285 24.15 18.48 7.67
CA LEU A 285 23.06 18.00 6.81
C LEU A 285 22.32 16.83 7.49
N PHE A 286 20.99 16.91 7.51
CA PHE A 286 20.12 15.74 7.38
C PHE A 286 19.36 15.89 6.06
#